data_AF-A0A829Q8C7-F1
#
_entry.id   AF-A0A829Q8C7-F1
#
_cell.length_a   1.000
_cell.length_b   1.000
_cell.length_c   1.000
_cell.angle_alpha   90.00
_cell.angle_beta   90.00
_cell.angle_gamma   90.00
#
_symmetry.space_group_name_H-M   'P 1'
#
loop_
_entity.id
_entity.type
_entity.pdbx_description
1 polymer ?
#
loop_
_entity_poly.entity_id
_entity_poly.type
_entity_poly.pdbx_seq_one_letter_code
_entity_poly.pdbx_strand_id
1 'polypeptide(L)'
;MPDGLRARGTLRIYLGAAPGVGKTFAMLNEAHRRAGRGTDVVAAVVETHGRSKTAELLDGLELIPPKEMVYRGTAMYELDVDAVLERRPALVLIDEMAHTNVPGSRNPKRWQDIDEILDAGIDVLTTINVQHLESLNDVVEQITGIVQRETVPDAVVRRAEQVELVDITPEALRRRMVHGNVYAPEKVGSALSNYFRTGNLTALRELALLWLADQVDAALAKYRSDNRITKTWEARERVVVAVTGGPNQRRWCAGLVVLPPSRVPNFSLSTWCVVTAWWGPPRRS
;
A
#
# COMPACT_ATOMS: atom_id res chain seq x y z
N MET A 1 -13.32 -3.46 -38.08
CA MET A 1 -13.22 -4.42 -36.97
C MET A 1 -13.35 -3.61 -35.70
N PRO A 2 -14.33 -3.84 -34.82
CA PRO A 2 -14.32 -3.14 -33.54
C PRO A 2 -13.13 -3.70 -32.75
N ASP A 3 -12.27 -2.81 -32.26
CA ASP A 3 -11.20 -3.16 -31.31
C ASP A 3 -11.83 -3.94 -30.16
N GLY A 4 -11.53 -5.23 -30.07
CA GLY A 4 -11.87 -6.01 -28.89
C GLY A 4 -11.17 -5.35 -27.73
N LEU A 5 -11.92 -4.69 -26.84
CA LEU A 5 -11.42 -4.05 -25.63
C LEU A 5 -10.46 -5.04 -24.95
N ARG A 6 -9.16 -4.78 -25.04
CA ARG A 6 -8.17 -5.56 -24.33
C ARG A 6 -8.50 -5.43 -22.86
N ALA A 7 -8.55 -6.56 -22.16
CA ALA A 7 -8.69 -6.54 -20.71
C ALA A 7 -7.53 -5.71 -20.14
N ARG A 8 -7.87 -4.81 -19.20
CA ARG A 8 -6.88 -4.05 -18.45
C ARG A 8 -5.90 -5.03 -17.78
N GLY A 9 -4.62 -4.67 -17.77
CA GLY A 9 -3.57 -5.45 -17.10
C GLY A 9 -3.81 -5.51 -15.59
N THR A 10 -3.16 -6.46 -14.93
CA THR A 10 -3.27 -6.67 -13.49
C THR A 10 -2.15 -5.98 -12.73
N LEU A 11 -2.50 -5.35 -11.63
CA LEU A 11 -1.59 -4.68 -10.70
C LEU A 11 -1.38 -5.55 -9.47
N ARG A 12 -0.12 -5.87 -9.20
CA ARG A 12 0.30 -6.47 -7.92
C ARG A 12 1.27 -5.55 -7.20
N ILE A 13 0.96 -5.31 -5.93
CA ILE A 13 1.69 -4.37 -5.07
C ILE A 13 2.36 -5.14 -3.94
N TYR A 14 3.68 -4.94 -3.80
CA TYR A 14 4.40 -5.31 -2.59
C TYR A 14 4.37 -4.14 -1.60
N LEU A 15 3.55 -4.27 -0.56
CA LEU A 15 3.40 -3.29 0.51
C LEU A 15 4.41 -3.59 1.62
N GLY A 16 5.07 -2.58 2.18
CA GLY A 16 5.95 -2.73 3.34
C GLY A 16 5.72 -1.68 4.41
N ALA A 17 5.99 -2.04 5.65
CA ALA A 17 5.89 -1.11 6.77
C ALA A 17 6.97 -0.01 6.75
N ALA A 18 8.14 -0.30 6.15
CA ALA A 18 9.27 0.62 6.14
C ALA A 18 10.22 0.35 4.95
N PRO A 19 11.12 1.29 4.64
CA PRO A 19 12.24 1.02 3.75
C PRO A 19 13.14 -0.12 4.29
N GLY A 20 13.68 -0.95 3.39
CA GLY A 20 14.61 -2.02 3.76
C GLY A 20 13.97 -3.35 4.20
N VAL A 21 12.63 -3.45 4.25
CA VAL A 21 11.95 -4.71 4.58
C VAL A 21 12.14 -5.80 3.51
N GLY A 22 12.48 -5.40 2.28
CA GLY A 22 12.81 -6.31 1.18
C GLY A 22 11.79 -6.34 0.04
N LYS A 23 10.97 -5.29 -0.14
CA LYS A 23 9.93 -5.23 -1.17
C LYS A 23 10.48 -5.46 -2.58
N THR A 24 11.51 -4.71 -2.98
CA THR A 24 12.18 -4.85 -4.28
C THR A 24 12.75 -6.25 -4.48
N PHE A 25 13.34 -6.83 -3.43
CA PHE A 25 13.86 -8.20 -3.48
C PHE A 25 12.74 -9.23 -3.67
N ALA A 26 11.61 -9.08 -2.99
CA ALA A 26 10.43 -9.94 -3.16
C ALA A 26 9.84 -9.80 -4.58
N MET A 27 9.73 -8.58 -5.08
CA MET A 27 9.27 -8.27 -6.45
C MET A 27 10.16 -8.93 -7.51
N LEU A 28 11.48 -8.80 -7.39
CA LEU A 28 12.43 -9.42 -8.34
C LEU A 28 12.39 -10.94 -8.29
N ASN A 29 12.25 -11.56 -7.10
CA ASN A 29 12.08 -13.01 -7.02
C ASN A 29 10.79 -13.48 -7.71
N GLU A 30 9.70 -12.70 -7.64
CA GLU A 30 8.50 -13.01 -8.40
C GLU A 30 8.71 -12.84 -9.90
N ALA A 31 9.42 -11.79 -10.32
CA ALA A 31 9.79 -11.59 -11.71
C ALA A 31 10.54 -12.80 -12.27
N HIS A 32 11.57 -13.28 -11.58
CA HIS A 32 12.33 -14.48 -11.94
C HIS A 32 11.45 -15.73 -11.99
N ARG A 33 10.55 -15.91 -11.02
CA ARG A 33 9.62 -17.05 -11.00
C ARG A 33 8.67 -17.03 -12.21
N ARG A 34 8.21 -15.87 -12.66
CA ARG A 34 7.37 -15.71 -13.85
C ARG A 34 8.16 -15.88 -15.15
N ALA A 35 9.35 -15.28 -15.23
CA ALA A 35 10.27 -15.45 -16.36
C ALA A 35 10.68 -16.91 -16.56
N GLY A 36 11.00 -17.63 -15.48
CA GLY A 36 11.30 -19.07 -15.50
C GLY A 36 10.13 -19.96 -15.94
N ARG A 37 8.89 -19.42 -15.99
CA ARG A 37 7.71 -20.09 -16.56
C ARG A 37 7.40 -19.64 -18.00
N GLY A 38 8.26 -18.83 -18.60
CA GLY A 38 8.11 -18.30 -19.96
C GLY A 38 7.27 -17.03 -20.05
N THR A 39 7.01 -16.32 -18.95
CA THR A 39 6.38 -14.99 -19.02
C THR A 39 7.38 -13.98 -19.60
N ASP A 40 6.94 -13.13 -20.52
CA ASP A 40 7.75 -12.00 -21.03
C ASP A 40 7.80 -10.89 -19.97
N VAL A 41 8.94 -10.74 -19.31
CA VAL A 41 9.14 -9.85 -18.17
C VAL A 41 10.24 -8.83 -18.48
N VAL A 42 9.95 -7.55 -18.25
CA VAL A 42 10.93 -6.47 -18.34
C VAL A 42 10.98 -5.66 -17.03
N ALA A 43 12.15 -5.14 -16.69
CA ALA A 43 12.33 -4.18 -15.60
C ALA A 43 12.51 -2.78 -16.18
N ALA A 44 11.61 -1.85 -15.81
CA ALA A 44 11.66 -0.47 -16.30
C ALA A 44 12.17 0.51 -15.22
N VAL A 45 11.79 0.29 -13.96
CA VAL A 45 12.35 1.02 -12.82
C VAL A 45 12.54 0.05 -11.66
N VAL A 46 13.78 -0.12 -11.20
CA VAL A 46 14.12 -0.98 -10.06
C VAL A 46 15.16 -0.29 -9.20
N GLU A 47 14.80 0.03 -7.96
CA GLU A 47 15.67 0.74 -7.03
C GLU A 47 16.48 -0.24 -6.18
N THR A 48 17.72 -0.50 -6.60
CA THR A 48 18.63 -1.39 -5.86
C THR A 48 19.17 -0.74 -4.58
N HIS A 49 19.19 0.59 -4.51
CA HIS A 49 19.79 1.40 -3.45
C HIS A 49 21.20 0.93 -3.02
N GLY A 50 22.01 0.49 -4.00
CA GLY A 50 23.39 0.02 -3.75
C GLY A 50 23.50 -1.37 -3.13
N ARG A 51 22.42 -2.16 -3.10
CA ARG A 51 22.43 -3.53 -2.57
C ARG A 51 22.89 -4.52 -3.64
N SER A 52 24.10 -5.06 -3.49
CA SER A 52 24.69 -5.99 -4.48
C SER A 52 23.77 -7.17 -4.78
N LYS A 53 23.21 -7.82 -3.75
CA LYS A 53 22.27 -8.95 -3.92
C LYS A 53 20.97 -8.59 -4.66
N THR A 54 20.54 -7.33 -4.60
CA THR A 54 19.36 -6.86 -5.36
C THR A 54 19.75 -6.52 -6.79
N ALA A 55 20.95 -5.96 -6.99
CA ALA A 55 21.50 -5.72 -8.33
C ALA A 55 21.76 -7.03 -9.08
N GLU A 56 22.29 -8.07 -8.42
CA GLU A 56 22.47 -9.42 -8.99
C GLU A 56 21.14 -10.03 -9.44
N LEU A 57 20.00 -9.68 -8.82
CA LEU A 57 18.69 -10.15 -9.26
C LEU A 57 18.14 -9.39 -10.47
N LEU A 58 18.79 -8.31 -10.92
CA LEU A 58 18.48 -7.72 -12.23
C LEU A 58 19.10 -8.53 -13.36
N ASP A 59 20.18 -9.27 -13.09
CA ASP A 59 20.81 -10.12 -14.10
C ASP A 59 19.81 -11.19 -14.58
N GLY A 60 19.68 -11.30 -15.89
CA GLY A 60 18.74 -12.23 -16.53
C GLY A 60 17.32 -11.68 -16.74
N LEU A 61 17.05 -10.42 -16.35
CA LEU A 61 15.84 -9.70 -16.75
C LEU A 61 16.17 -8.69 -17.86
N GLU A 62 15.30 -8.55 -18.84
CA GLU A 62 15.41 -7.49 -19.86
C GLU A 62 15.15 -6.13 -19.19
N LEU A 63 15.97 -5.13 -19.50
CA LEU A 63 15.87 -3.79 -18.93
C LEU A 63 15.39 -2.79 -19.99
N ILE A 64 14.39 -1.99 -19.63
CA ILE A 64 14.04 -0.79 -20.40
C ILE A 64 14.87 0.37 -19.84
N PRO A 65 15.72 1.03 -20.67
CA PRO A 65 16.52 2.16 -20.21
C PRO A 65 15.61 3.30 -19.68
N PRO A 66 16.02 3.98 -18.60
CA PRO A 66 15.26 5.10 -18.10
C PRO A 66 15.35 6.30 -19.06
N LYS A 67 14.31 7.12 -19.06
CA LYS A 67 14.26 8.38 -19.80
C LYS A 67 15.04 9.44 -19.05
N GLU A 68 16.08 9.99 -19.68
CA GLU A 68 16.83 11.12 -19.13
C GLU A 68 16.03 12.42 -19.30
N MET A 69 15.96 13.20 -18.23
CA MET A 69 15.31 14.49 -18.18
C MET A 69 16.18 15.53 -17.47
N VAL A 70 16.19 16.77 -17.96
CA VAL A 70 16.93 17.86 -17.32
C VAL A 70 15.97 18.73 -16.53
N TYR A 71 16.17 18.82 -15.21
CA TYR A 71 15.40 19.71 -14.34
C TYR A 71 16.33 20.55 -13.47
N ARG A 72 16.18 21.88 -13.53
CA ARG A 72 17.02 22.86 -12.82
C ARG A 72 18.52 22.66 -13.04
N GLY A 73 18.91 22.22 -14.24
CA GLY A 73 20.32 21.99 -14.61
C GLY A 73 20.90 20.66 -14.14
N THR A 74 20.10 19.79 -13.52
CA THR A 74 20.51 18.44 -13.10
C THR A 74 19.83 17.40 -13.98
N ALA A 75 20.60 16.42 -14.47
CA ALA A 75 20.05 15.23 -15.13
C ALA A 75 19.36 14.33 -14.10
N MET A 76 18.13 13.95 -14.41
CA MET A 76 17.27 13.06 -13.66
C MET A 76 16.84 11.92 -14.57
N TYR A 77 16.50 10.78 -14.00
CA TYR A 77 16.11 9.58 -14.75
C TYR A 77 14.70 9.17 -14.31
N GLU A 78 13.82 8.91 -15.27
CA GLU A 78 12.43 8.53 -15.03
C GLU A 78 12.03 7.29 -15.84
N LEU A 79 10.89 6.72 -15.47
CA LEU A 79 10.24 5.67 -16.23
C LEU A 79 9.97 6.14 -17.67
N ASP A 80 10.47 5.39 -18.66
CA ASP A 80 10.11 5.59 -20.06
C ASP A 80 8.80 4.83 -20.38
N VAL A 81 7.67 5.48 -20.11
CA VAL A 81 6.33 4.91 -20.36
C VAL A 81 6.16 4.56 -21.84
N ASP A 82 6.62 5.43 -22.74
CA ASP A 82 6.47 5.23 -24.18
C ASP A 82 7.25 3.98 -24.62
N ALA A 83 8.48 3.78 -24.12
CA ALA A 83 9.27 2.58 -24.42
C ALA A 83 8.63 1.29 -23.87
N VAL A 84 8.01 1.33 -22.68
CA VAL A 84 7.25 0.18 -22.15
C VAL A 84 6.05 -0.15 -23.03
N LEU A 85 5.30 0.88 -23.43
CA LEU A 85 4.11 0.74 -24.28
C LEU A 85 4.47 0.29 -25.71
N GLU A 86 5.64 0.64 -26.23
CA GLU A 86 6.14 0.17 -27.51
C GLU A 86 6.64 -1.29 -27.44
N ARG A 87 7.37 -1.64 -26.36
CA ARG A 87 7.89 -3.00 -26.13
C ARG A 87 6.80 -4.03 -25.85
N ARG A 88 5.69 -3.59 -25.23
CA ARG A 88 4.50 -4.41 -24.92
C ARG A 88 4.81 -5.75 -24.23
N PRO A 89 5.55 -5.73 -23.10
CA PRO A 89 5.80 -6.94 -22.34
C PRO A 89 4.51 -7.53 -21.77
N ALA A 90 4.54 -8.81 -21.38
CA ALA A 90 3.44 -9.37 -20.59
C ALA A 90 3.44 -8.80 -19.16
N LEU A 91 4.62 -8.56 -18.59
CA LEU A 91 4.81 -8.01 -17.26
C LEU A 91 5.94 -6.97 -17.22
N VAL A 92 5.71 -5.84 -16.53
CA VAL A 92 6.75 -4.85 -16.22
C VAL A 92 6.94 -4.65 -14.72
N LEU A 93 8.19 -4.46 -14.30
CA LEU A 93 8.55 -4.08 -12.92
C LEU A 93 8.77 -2.57 -12.81
N ILE A 94 8.05 -1.94 -11.88
CA ILE A 94 8.10 -0.49 -11.64
C ILE A 94 8.14 -0.24 -10.14
N ASP A 95 9.32 0.05 -9.58
CA ASP A 95 9.49 0.31 -8.15
C ASP A 95 8.99 1.71 -7.74
N GLU A 96 8.76 1.89 -6.43
CA GLU A 96 8.37 3.14 -5.79
C GLU A 96 7.12 3.80 -6.41
N MET A 97 5.97 3.13 -6.31
CA MET A 97 4.67 3.62 -6.82
C MET A 97 4.33 5.06 -6.36
N ALA A 98 4.80 5.45 -5.18
CA ALA A 98 4.53 6.75 -4.59
C ALA A 98 5.36 7.90 -5.16
N HIS A 99 6.36 7.62 -6.00
CA HIS A 99 7.28 8.60 -6.56
C HIS A 99 6.55 9.76 -7.23
N THR A 100 7.08 10.97 -7.04
CA THR A 100 6.64 12.17 -7.74
C THR A 100 7.55 12.39 -8.93
N ASN A 101 6.96 12.30 -10.12
CA ASN A 101 7.74 12.39 -11.34
C ASN A 101 8.36 13.77 -11.50
N VAL A 102 9.52 13.82 -12.16
CA VAL A 102 10.22 15.08 -12.46
C VAL A 102 9.27 16.05 -13.20
N PRO A 103 9.26 17.36 -12.84
CA PRO A 103 8.44 18.33 -13.55
C PRO A 103 8.75 18.37 -15.05
N GLY A 104 7.70 18.29 -15.87
CA GLY A 104 7.82 18.12 -17.33
C GLY A 104 7.56 16.69 -17.82
N SER A 105 7.46 15.72 -16.91
CA SER A 105 6.99 14.36 -17.21
C SER A 105 5.54 14.36 -17.69
N ARG A 106 5.16 13.33 -18.46
CA ARG A 106 3.80 13.12 -18.98
C ARG A 106 2.76 13.15 -17.86
N ASN A 107 3.00 12.39 -16.80
CA ASN A 107 2.17 12.37 -15.61
C ASN A 107 2.94 12.90 -14.39
N PRO A 108 2.29 13.58 -13.43
CA PRO A 108 2.94 14.07 -12.21
C PRO A 108 3.28 12.97 -11.20
N LYS A 109 2.61 11.82 -11.22
CA LYS A 109 2.83 10.72 -10.25
C LYS A 109 3.06 9.40 -10.97
N ARG A 110 4.00 8.59 -10.45
CA ARG A 110 4.33 7.28 -11.04
C ARG A 110 3.15 6.30 -11.03
N TRP A 111 2.26 6.38 -10.05
CA TRP A 111 1.04 5.57 -10.05
C TRP A 111 0.11 5.86 -11.24
N GLN A 112 0.18 7.05 -11.84
CA GLN A 112 -0.57 7.39 -13.05
C GLN A 112 0.08 6.79 -14.30
N ASP A 113 1.42 6.74 -14.36
CA ASP A 113 2.14 6.00 -15.40
C ASP A 113 1.79 4.51 -15.34
N ILE A 114 1.73 3.95 -14.13
CA ILE A 114 1.30 2.57 -13.89
C ILE A 114 -0.14 2.38 -14.38
N ASP A 115 -1.07 3.30 -14.07
CA ASP A 115 -2.46 3.22 -14.54
C ASP A 115 -2.53 3.20 -16.09
N GLU A 116 -1.71 4.00 -16.78
CA GLU A 116 -1.63 4.04 -18.24
C GLU A 116 -1.11 2.72 -18.83
N ILE A 117 -0.07 2.14 -18.23
CA ILE A 117 0.50 0.85 -18.63
C ILE A 117 -0.52 -0.29 -18.43
N LEU A 118 -1.25 -0.27 -17.32
CA LEU A 118 -2.33 -1.23 -17.07
C LEU A 118 -3.45 -1.09 -18.11
N ASP A 119 -3.82 0.13 -18.48
CA ASP A 119 -4.84 0.38 -19.52
C ASP A 119 -4.43 -0.15 -20.91
N ALA A 120 -3.13 -0.27 -21.17
CA ALA A 120 -2.60 -0.92 -22.37
C ALA A 120 -2.64 -2.47 -22.33
N GLY A 121 -3.08 -3.06 -21.21
CA GLY A 121 -3.19 -4.50 -21.01
C GLY A 121 -1.89 -5.17 -20.53
N ILE A 122 -0.96 -4.41 -19.97
CA ILE A 122 0.33 -4.90 -19.47
C ILE A 122 0.23 -5.10 -17.95
N ASP A 123 0.64 -6.26 -17.44
CA ASP A 123 0.68 -6.49 -15.99
C ASP A 123 1.81 -5.69 -15.35
N VAL A 124 1.60 -5.21 -14.12
CA VAL A 124 2.59 -4.42 -13.37
C VAL A 124 2.85 -5.03 -12.01
N LEU A 125 4.14 -5.25 -11.67
CA LEU A 125 4.58 -5.42 -10.29
C LEU A 125 5.18 -4.10 -9.80
N THR A 126 4.75 -3.66 -8.62
CA THR A 126 5.27 -2.44 -8.00
C THR A 126 5.49 -2.59 -6.50
N THR A 127 6.14 -1.62 -5.88
CA THR A 127 6.30 -1.56 -4.43
C THR A 127 5.88 -0.23 -3.84
N ILE A 128 5.40 -0.27 -2.60
CA ILE A 128 5.01 0.91 -1.83
C ILE A 128 5.26 0.68 -0.34
N ASN A 129 5.59 1.75 0.40
CA ASN A 129 5.58 1.73 1.85
C ASN A 129 4.27 2.31 2.38
N VAL A 130 3.81 1.81 3.53
CA VAL A 130 2.59 2.26 4.22
C VAL A 130 2.59 3.77 4.49
N GLN A 131 3.77 4.38 4.69
CA GLN A 131 3.94 5.81 4.92
C GLN A 131 3.45 6.70 3.77
N HIS A 132 3.33 6.16 2.56
CA HIS A 132 2.93 6.92 1.38
C HIS A 132 1.41 6.89 1.15
N LEU A 133 0.65 6.15 1.95
CA LEU A 133 -0.79 6.11 1.84
C LEU A 133 -1.38 7.40 2.40
N GLU A 134 -2.19 8.08 1.58
CA GLU A 134 -2.76 9.39 1.94
C GLU A 134 -3.52 9.36 3.27
N SER A 135 -4.30 8.30 3.52
CA SER A 135 -5.08 8.15 4.76
C SER A 135 -4.23 8.01 6.03
N LEU A 136 -2.95 7.66 5.90
CA LEU A 136 -2.07 7.36 7.02
C LEU A 136 -1.01 8.45 7.27
N ASN A 137 -0.92 9.47 6.43
CA ASN A 137 0.09 10.53 6.52
C ASN A 137 0.16 11.18 7.90
N ASP A 138 -0.98 11.63 8.44
CA ASP A 138 -1.01 12.34 9.72
C ASP A 138 -0.50 11.47 10.88
N VAL A 139 -0.91 10.20 10.90
CA VAL A 139 -0.50 9.25 11.95
C VAL A 139 0.98 8.89 11.79
N VAL A 140 1.45 8.70 10.55
CA VAL A 140 2.85 8.43 10.25
C VAL A 140 3.74 9.61 10.62
N GLU A 141 3.32 10.84 10.37
CA GLU A 141 4.03 12.05 10.78
C GLU A 141 4.12 12.12 12.31
N GLN A 142 3.04 11.83 13.03
CA GLN A 142 3.06 11.78 14.50
C GLN A 142 4.04 10.73 15.05
N ILE A 143 4.14 9.57 14.40
CA ILE A 143 5.04 8.49 14.80
C ILE A 143 6.50 8.83 14.46
N THR A 144 6.75 9.32 13.26
CA THR A 144 8.11 9.45 12.72
C THR A 144 8.72 10.84 12.87
N GLY A 145 7.89 11.87 13.06
CA GLY A 145 8.25 13.28 13.02
C GLY A 145 8.59 13.79 11.61
N ILE A 146 8.30 13.00 10.55
CA ILE A 146 8.67 13.31 9.18
C ILE A 146 7.42 13.47 8.32
N VAL A 147 7.26 14.67 7.76
CA VAL A 147 6.21 14.97 6.77
C VAL A 147 6.47 14.19 5.49
N GLN A 148 5.51 13.37 5.08
CA GLN A 148 5.56 12.63 3.82
C GLN A 148 5.01 13.51 2.70
N ARG A 149 5.87 13.83 1.72
CA ARG A 149 5.50 14.67 0.57
C ARG A 149 5.01 13.85 -0.62
N GLU A 150 5.42 12.60 -0.67
CA GLU A 150 5.08 11.70 -1.75
C GLU A 150 3.98 10.76 -1.29
N THR A 151 2.80 10.95 -1.87
CA THR A 151 1.57 10.28 -1.43
C THR A 151 0.88 9.57 -2.58
N VAL A 152 0.10 8.56 -2.24
CA VAL A 152 -0.75 7.78 -3.14
C VAL A 152 -2.14 7.68 -2.51
N PRO A 153 -3.21 8.03 -3.24
CA PRO A 153 -4.56 7.84 -2.74
C PRO A 153 -4.83 6.35 -2.48
N ASP A 154 -5.39 6.04 -1.32
CA ASP A 154 -5.72 4.67 -0.92
C ASP A 154 -6.53 3.91 -1.97
N ALA A 155 -7.44 4.61 -2.65
CA ALA A 155 -8.25 4.03 -3.71
C ALA A 155 -7.41 3.44 -4.84
N VAL A 156 -6.27 4.04 -5.19
CA VAL A 156 -5.36 3.51 -6.23
C VAL A 156 -4.78 2.16 -5.80
N VAL A 157 -4.29 2.07 -4.55
CA VAL A 157 -3.71 0.84 -4.01
C VAL A 157 -4.78 -0.24 -3.81
N ARG A 158 -5.98 0.13 -3.35
CA ARG A 158 -7.11 -0.80 -3.15
C ARG A 158 -7.70 -1.35 -4.44
N ARG A 159 -7.46 -0.71 -5.59
CA ARG A 159 -7.87 -1.21 -6.91
C ARG A 159 -6.99 -2.35 -7.40
N ALA A 160 -5.79 -2.53 -6.84
CA ALA A 160 -4.90 -3.62 -7.22
C ALA A 160 -5.55 -4.98 -7.00
N GLU A 161 -5.37 -5.88 -7.97
CA GLU A 161 -5.83 -7.27 -7.91
C GLU A 161 -5.18 -8.02 -6.75
N GLN A 162 -3.93 -7.68 -6.43
CA GLN A 162 -3.21 -8.28 -5.31
C GLN A 162 -2.34 -7.27 -4.57
N VAL A 163 -2.46 -7.25 -3.24
CA VAL A 163 -1.55 -6.54 -2.35
C VAL A 163 -0.91 -7.56 -1.41
N GLU A 164 0.42 -7.65 -1.42
CA GLU A 164 1.18 -8.57 -0.60
C GLU A 164 2.04 -7.80 0.39
N LEU A 165 1.88 -8.10 1.69
CA LEU A 165 2.69 -7.51 2.74
C LEU A 165 4.05 -8.20 2.82
N VAL A 166 5.11 -7.42 2.64
CA VAL A 166 6.49 -7.83 2.90
C VAL A 166 6.85 -7.37 4.30
N ASP A 167 6.82 -8.32 5.24
CA ASP A 167 6.99 -8.07 6.67
C ASP A 167 8.33 -8.56 7.20
N ILE A 168 8.85 -7.85 8.20
CA ILE A 168 10.07 -8.21 8.94
C ILE A 168 9.94 -7.62 10.35
N THR A 169 10.49 -8.30 11.35
CA THR A 169 10.49 -7.75 12.71
C THR A 169 11.35 -6.48 12.78
N PRO A 170 10.97 -5.48 13.62
CA PRO A 170 11.77 -4.29 13.84
C PRO A 170 13.24 -4.59 14.19
N GLU A 171 13.48 -5.61 15.02
CA GLU A 171 14.82 -6.02 15.44
C GLU A 171 15.64 -6.55 14.25
N ALA A 172 15.02 -7.37 13.39
CA ALA A 172 15.68 -7.92 12.22
C ALA A 172 15.97 -6.83 11.17
N LEU A 173 15.06 -5.87 10.98
CA LEU A 173 15.30 -4.72 10.11
C LEU A 173 16.46 -3.87 10.62
N ARG A 174 16.49 -3.55 11.92
CA ARG A 174 17.59 -2.79 12.52
C ARG A 174 18.92 -3.53 12.40
N ARG A 175 18.95 -4.85 12.62
CA ARG A 175 20.16 -5.68 12.37
C ARG A 175 20.61 -5.59 10.91
N ARG A 176 19.70 -5.69 9.94
CA ARG A 176 20.03 -5.54 8.51
C ARG A 176 20.65 -4.18 8.20
N MET A 177 20.18 -3.11 8.84
CA MET A 177 20.77 -1.77 8.69
C MET A 177 22.19 -1.70 9.25
N VAL A 178 22.43 -2.24 10.45
CA VAL A 178 23.75 -2.24 11.09
C VAL A 178 24.78 -3.02 10.28
N HIS A 179 24.36 -4.11 9.65
CA HIS A 179 25.23 -4.90 8.77
C HIS A 179 25.42 -4.31 7.36
N GLY A 180 25.01 -3.05 7.12
CA GLY A 180 25.29 -2.31 5.88
C GLY A 180 24.40 -2.65 4.68
N ASN A 181 23.35 -3.45 4.86
CA ASN A 181 22.53 -3.95 3.75
C ASN A 181 21.38 -3.01 3.33
N VAL A 182 21.26 -1.81 3.91
CA VAL A 182 20.08 -0.94 3.73
C VAL A 182 20.42 0.51 3.41
N TYR A 183 21.51 1.09 3.94
CA TYR A 183 21.95 2.48 3.75
C TYR A 183 23.47 2.62 3.69
N ALA A 184 23.95 3.69 3.06
CA ALA A 184 25.35 4.11 3.14
C ALA A 184 25.75 4.38 4.62
N PRO A 185 26.92 3.91 5.10
CA PRO A 185 27.31 3.89 6.52
C PRO A 185 27.14 5.22 7.25
N GLU A 186 27.37 6.32 6.55
CA GLU A 186 27.34 7.69 7.09
C GLU A 186 25.94 8.16 7.51
N LYS A 187 24.88 7.64 6.86
CA LYS A 187 23.48 8.00 7.17
C LYS A 187 22.81 7.01 8.14
N VAL A 188 23.45 5.87 8.43
CA VAL A 188 22.88 4.78 9.24
C VAL A 188 22.62 5.23 10.67
N GLY A 189 23.56 5.92 11.32
CA GLY A 189 23.44 6.33 12.72
C GLY A 189 22.26 7.29 12.98
N SER A 190 22.11 8.31 12.14
CA SER A 190 21.01 9.27 12.23
C SER A 190 19.66 8.64 11.86
N ALA A 191 19.62 7.78 10.83
CA ALA A 191 18.41 7.05 10.45
C ALA A 191 17.93 6.10 11.58
N LEU A 192 18.86 5.34 12.17
CA LEU A 192 18.59 4.44 13.31
C LEU A 192 18.11 5.16 14.57
N SER A 193 18.59 6.38 14.78
CA SER A 193 18.25 7.19 15.96
C SER A 193 16.96 7.99 15.79
N ASN A 194 16.39 8.05 14.59
CA ASN A 194 15.15 8.79 14.29
C ASN A 194 14.08 7.87 13.71
N TYR A 195 14.00 7.75 12.38
CA TYR A 195 12.96 6.98 11.70
C TYR A 195 12.93 5.49 12.11
N PHE A 196 14.11 4.85 12.25
CA PHE A 196 14.24 3.40 12.49
C PHE A 196 14.34 3.01 13.97
N ARG A 197 13.72 3.80 14.86
CA ARG A 197 13.51 3.39 16.26
C ARG A 197 12.57 2.18 16.29
N THR A 198 12.81 1.25 17.21
CA THR A 198 11.96 0.06 17.37
C THR A 198 10.49 0.43 17.55
N GLY A 199 10.17 1.44 18.36
CA GLY A 199 8.80 1.92 18.55
C GLY A 199 8.13 2.38 17.24
N ASN A 200 8.83 3.18 16.44
CA ASN A 200 8.33 3.66 15.16
C ASN A 200 8.08 2.50 14.18
N LEU A 201 9.03 1.58 14.08
CA LEU A 201 8.91 0.42 13.19
C LEU A 201 7.78 -0.53 13.61
N THR A 202 7.58 -0.73 14.91
CA THR A 202 6.44 -1.50 15.43
C THR A 202 5.11 -0.84 15.06
N ALA A 203 4.99 0.48 15.27
CA ALA A 203 3.77 1.21 14.96
C ALA A 203 3.48 1.21 13.45
N LEU A 204 4.49 1.44 12.60
CA LEU A 204 4.33 1.37 11.14
C LEU A 204 3.93 -0.02 10.65
N ARG A 205 4.46 -1.08 11.29
CA ARG A 205 4.09 -2.47 11.00
C ARG A 205 2.64 -2.74 11.37
N GLU A 206 2.21 -2.27 12.53
CA GLU A 206 0.81 -2.36 12.97
C GLU A 206 -0.13 -1.62 12.00
N LEU A 207 0.21 -0.39 11.60
CA LEU A 207 -0.55 0.35 10.60
C LEU A 207 -0.66 -0.40 9.27
N ALA A 208 0.44 -1.00 8.80
CA ALA A 208 0.42 -1.78 7.56
C ALA A 208 -0.51 -3.00 7.65
N LEU A 209 -0.50 -3.71 8.79
CA LEU A 209 -1.35 -4.86 9.04
C LEU A 209 -2.83 -4.46 9.15
N LEU A 210 -3.14 -3.39 9.89
CA LEU A 210 -4.51 -2.87 10.04
C LEU A 210 -5.07 -2.40 8.70
N TRP A 211 -4.29 -1.65 7.93
CA TRP A 211 -4.70 -1.17 6.62
C TRP A 211 -5.00 -2.32 5.64
N LEU A 212 -4.15 -3.35 5.65
CA LEU A 212 -4.36 -4.55 4.83
C LEU A 212 -5.60 -5.34 5.27
N ALA A 213 -5.82 -5.49 6.59
CA ALA A 213 -7.01 -6.13 7.11
C ALA A 213 -8.29 -5.41 6.64
N ASP A 214 -8.30 -4.07 6.70
CA ASP A 214 -9.42 -3.28 6.20
C ASP A 214 -9.65 -3.44 4.69
N GLN A 215 -8.59 -3.63 3.90
CA GLN A 215 -8.72 -3.95 2.47
C GLN A 215 -9.40 -5.30 2.24
N VAL A 216 -8.96 -6.34 2.96
CA VAL A 216 -9.54 -7.68 2.86
C VAL A 216 -11.02 -7.65 3.22
N ASP A 217 -11.39 -6.90 4.25
CA ASP A 217 -12.78 -6.75 4.67
C ASP A 217 -13.64 -6.02 3.62
N ALA A 218 -13.10 -4.97 2.99
CA ALA A 218 -13.78 -4.28 1.89
C ALA A 218 -13.98 -5.19 0.67
N ALA A 219 -12.97 -5.99 0.31
CA ALA A 219 -13.07 -6.97 -0.77
C ALA A 219 -14.10 -8.06 -0.47
N LEU A 220 -14.13 -8.58 0.77
CA LEU A 220 -15.13 -9.54 1.21
C LEU A 220 -16.55 -8.94 1.19
N ALA A 221 -16.71 -7.69 1.61
CA ALA A 221 -18.00 -7.01 1.58
C ALA A 221 -18.53 -6.87 0.15
N LYS A 222 -17.67 -6.49 -0.80
CA LYS A 222 -18.00 -6.42 -2.24
C LYS A 222 -18.35 -7.80 -2.81
N TYR A 223 -17.55 -8.83 -2.51
CA TYR A 223 -17.86 -10.19 -2.94
C TYR A 223 -19.21 -10.67 -2.39
N ARG A 224 -19.53 -10.36 -1.13
CA ARG A 224 -20.83 -10.70 -0.52
C ARG A 224 -22.00 -9.98 -1.19
N SER A 225 -21.85 -8.69 -1.54
CA SER A 225 -22.90 -7.94 -2.25
C SER A 225 -23.15 -8.52 -3.64
N ASP A 226 -22.07 -8.79 -4.38
CA ASP A 226 -22.14 -9.26 -5.77
C ASP A 226 -22.71 -10.69 -5.84
N ASN A 227 -22.41 -11.53 -4.85
CA ASN A 227 -22.87 -12.92 -4.79
C ASN A 227 -24.11 -13.13 -3.88
N ARG A 228 -24.71 -12.07 -3.35
CA ARG A 228 -25.91 -12.10 -2.47
C ARG A 228 -25.78 -13.08 -1.29
N ILE A 229 -24.61 -13.18 -0.69
CA ILE A 229 -24.34 -14.11 0.42
C ILE A 229 -24.79 -13.46 1.74
N THR A 230 -25.80 -14.06 2.39
CA THR A 230 -26.45 -13.54 3.61
C THR A 230 -25.89 -14.08 4.93
N LYS A 231 -24.99 -15.07 4.90
CA LYS A 231 -24.40 -15.65 6.13
C LYS A 231 -23.14 -14.88 6.53
N THR A 232 -23.15 -14.37 7.76
CA THR A 232 -22.01 -13.67 8.40
C THR A 232 -20.94 -14.68 8.80
N TRP A 233 -19.73 -14.55 8.24
CA TRP A 233 -18.53 -15.08 8.88
C TRP A 233 -18.10 -14.12 9.99
N GLU A 234 -18.14 -14.61 11.24
CA GLU A 234 -17.65 -13.91 12.42
C GLU A 234 -16.12 -13.95 12.44
N ALA A 235 -15.48 -12.94 11.85
CA ALA A 235 -14.03 -12.76 11.93
C ALA A 235 -13.66 -11.31 12.29
N ARG A 236 -14.47 -10.64 13.14
CA ARG A 236 -14.10 -9.33 13.69
C ARG A 236 -14.45 -9.22 15.16
N GLU A 237 -13.47 -8.80 15.96
CA GLU A 237 -13.70 -8.15 17.24
C GLU A 237 -14.43 -6.83 17.01
N ARG A 238 -15.46 -6.57 17.83
CA ARG A 238 -16.24 -5.33 17.80
C ARG A 238 -15.88 -4.52 19.03
N VAL A 239 -15.33 -3.32 18.84
CA VAL A 239 -15.13 -2.39 19.95
C VAL A 239 -16.45 -1.69 20.25
N VAL A 240 -16.96 -1.91 21.46
CA VAL A 240 -18.16 -1.25 21.98
C VAL A 240 -17.68 -0.15 22.92
N VAL A 241 -17.95 1.10 22.56
CA VAL A 241 -17.64 2.25 23.42
C VAL A 241 -18.88 2.62 24.22
N ALA A 242 -18.71 2.64 25.54
CA ALA A 242 -19.74 2.99 26.49
C ALA A 242 -19.59 4.48 26.87
N VAL A 243 -20.60 5.30 26.56
CA VAL A 243 -20.62 6.73 26.92
C VAL A 243 -21.57 6.92 28.10
N THR A 244 -21.09 7.55 29.18
CA THR A 244 -21.91 7.88 30.35
C THR A 244 -22.88 9.02 30.02
N GLY A 245 -24.18 8.76 30.18
CA GLY A 245 -25.24 9.71 29.83
C GLY A 245 -25.34 10.86 30.84
N GLY A 246 -24.78 12.02 30.49
CA GLY A 246 -25.01 13.29 31.21
C GLY A 246 -26.23 14.06 30.67
N PRO A 247 -26.84 14.97 31.46
CA PRO A 247 -28.11 15.64 31.14
C PRO A 247 -28.17 16.41 29.81
N ASN A 248 -27.02 16.78 29.23
CA ASN A 248 -26.94 17.63 28.03
C ASN A 248 -26.77 16.90 26.68
N GLN A 249 -26.89 15.57 26.62
CA GLN A 249 -26.56 14.79 25.41
C GLN A 249 -27.74 14.25 24.59
N ARG A 250 -28.97 14.74 24.79
CA ARG A 250 -30.15 14.31 24.00
C ARG A 250 -30.12 14.70 22.51
N ARG A 251 -29.10 15.42 22.03
CA ARG A 251 -29.01 15.90 20.64
C ARG A 251 -28.13 15.04 19.72
N TRP A 252 -27.36 14.08 20.24
CA TRP A 252 -26.34 13.33 19.48
C TRP A 252 -26.70 11.89 19.14
N CYS A 253 -27.83 11.36 19.63
CA CYS A 253 -28.20 9.94 19.54
C CYS A 253 -29.34 9.63 18.56
N ALA A 254 -29.36 10.24 17.37
CA ALA A 254 -30.44 10.05 16.38
C ALA A 254 -30.25 8.84 15.44
N GLY A 255 -29.41 7.85 15.80
CA GLY A 255 -29.12 6.71 14.93
C GLY A 255 -28.69 5.44 15.67
N LEU A 256 -29.13 5.26 16.93
CA LEU A 256 -28.78 4.06 17.70
C LEU A 256 -29.77 2.91 17.48
N VAL A 257 -29.23 1.74 17.18
CA VAL A 257 -29.94 0.47 17.34
C VAL A 257 -29.80 0.04 18.80
N VAL A 258 -30.90 0.06 19.54
CA VAL A 258 -30.96 -0.50 20.90
C VAL A 258 -31.17 -2.01 20.79
N LEU A 259 -30.18 -2.81 21.19
CA LEU A 259 -30.36 -4.26 21.32
C LEU A 259 -31.05 -4.59 22.65
N PRO A 260 -32.02 -5.52 22.67
CA PRO A 260 -32.71 -5.91 23.89
C PRO A 260 -31.77 -6.67 24.85
N PRO A 261 -32.00 -6.57 26.17
CA PRO A 261 -31.12 -7.10 27.22
C PRO A 261 -30.97 -8.63 27.21
N SER A 262 -31.77 -9.36 26.44
CA SER A 262 -31.71 -10.82 26.34
C SER A 262 -30.52 -11.37 25.52
N ARG A 263 -29.71 -10.51 24.89
CA ARG A 263 -28.56 -10.92 24.06
C ARG A 263 -27.17 -10.57 24.63
N VAL A 264 -27.08 -10.12 25.89
CA VAL A 264 -25.80 -9.78 26.52
C VAL A 264 -25.70 -10.49 27.88
N PRO A 265 -24.89 -11.55 28.03
CA PRO A 265 -24.75 -12.22 29.32
C PRO A 265 -23.83 -11.40 30.24
N ASN A 266 -24.26 -11.18 31.50
CA ASN A 266 -23.51 -10.61 32.62
C ASN A 266 -23.03 -9.16 32.52
N PHE A 267 -23.93 -8.16 32.57
CA PHE A 267 -23.55 -6.81 33.04
C PHE A 267 -24.70 -6.13 33.81
N SER A 268 -24.34 -5.49 34.94
CA SER A 268 -25.24 -4.89 35.94
C SER A 268 -26.04 -3.67 35.45
N LEU A 269 -27.23 -3.50 36.03
CA LEU A 269 -28.27 -2.49 35.78
C LEU A 269 -27.74 -1.05 35.80
N SER A 270 -27.32 -0.55 34.64
CA SER A 270 -27.23 0.88 34.34
C SER A 270 -27.57 1.06 32.86
N THR A 271 -28.30 2.11 32.51
CA THR A 271 -28.84 2.31 31.17
C THR A 271 -27.71 2.60 30.19
N TRP A 272 -27.29 1.63 29.39
CA TRP A 272 -26.26 1.81 28.37
C TRP A 272 -26.89 2.02 26.99
N CYS A 273 -26.30 2.93 26.22
CA CYS A 273 -26.60 3.15 24.80
C CYS A 273 -25.45 2.60 23.96
N VAL A 274 -25.73 1.65 23.06
CA VAL A 274 -24.74 1.08 22.13
C VAL A 274 -24.76 1.88 20.83
N VAL A 275 -23.74 2.70 20.59
CA VAL A 275 -23.62 3.44 19.32
C VAL A 275 -22.85 2.57 18.32
N THR A 276 -23.53 2.08 17.28
CA THR A 276 -22.86 1.62 16.06
C THR A 276 -22.67 2.81 15.14
N ALA A 277 -21.44 3.31 15.01
CA ALA A 277 -21.12 4.33 14.02
C ALA A 277 -21.19 3.71 12.61
N TRP A 278 -22.19 4.09 11.83
CA TRP A 278 -22.33 3.71 10.43
C TRP A 278 -21.84 4.87 9.56
N TRP A 279 -20.70 4.70 8.89
CA TRP A 279 -20.22 5.65 7.87
C TRP A 279 -20.83 5.28 6.51
N GLY A 280 -22.03 5.79 6.25
CA GLY A 280 -22.74 5.69 4.97
C GLY A 280 -23.71 6.86 4.80
N PRO A 281 -24.04 7.29 3.57
CA PRO A 281 -24.90 8.45 3.37
C PRO A 281 -26.32 8.20 3.91
N PRO A 282 -27.01 9.23 4.43
CA PRO A 282 -28.30 9.05 5.12
C PRO A 282 -29.35 8.55 4.14
N ARG A 283 -29.99 7.41 4.46
CA ARG A 283 -31.18 6.93 3.72
C ARG A 283 -32.38 7.82 4.05
N ARG A 284 -33.07 8.32 3.02
CA ARG A 284 -34.37 8.96 3.17
C ARG A 284 -35.45 7.89 3.41
N SER A 285 -36.19 8.11 4.51
CA SER A 285 -37.47 7.53 4.97
C SER A 285 -37.73 6.05 4.72
#